data_AF-A0A2X1N9L6-F1
#
_entry.id   AF-A0A2X1N9L6-F1
#
_cell.length_a   1.000
_cell.length_b   1.000
_cell.length_c   1.000
_cell.angle_alpha   90.00
_cell.angle_beta   90.00
_cell.angle_gamma   90.00
#
_symmetry.space_group_name_H-M   'P 1'
#
loop_
_entity.id
_entity.type
_entity.pdbx_description
1 polymer ?
#
loop_
_entity_poly.entity_id
_entity_poly.type
_entity_poly.pdbx_seq_one_letter_code
_entity_poly.pdbx_strand_id
1 'polypeptide(L)' 'MMHLKNITAGNPKTKEQYQLTKQFNIKWLYSDDEKTGMRNKRTFSLIR' A
#
# COMPACT_ATOMS: atom_id res chain seq x y z
N MET A 1 5.60 -9.13 16.48
CA MET A 1 5.22 -9.35 15.07
C MET A 1 4.15 -8.32 14.71
N MET A 2 4.29 -7.62 13.58
CA MET A 2 3.27 -6.65 13.13
C MET A 2 2.04 -7.42 12.64
N HIS A 3 0.92 -7.28 13.33
CA HIS A 3 -0.36 -7.79 12.85
C HIS A 3 -1.00 -6.74 11.97
N LEU A 4 -0.92 -6.91 10.65
CA LEU A 4 -1.69 -6.09 9.72
C LEU A 4 -3.16 -6.50 9.83
N LYS A 5 -3.97 -5.67 10.50
CA LYS A 5 -5.42 -5.83 10.55
C LYS A 5 -6.07 -4.91 9.52
N ASN A 6 -7.24 -5.32 9.03
CA ASN A 6 -8.11 -4.49 8.16
C ASN A 6 -7.43 -4.00 6.87
N ILE A 7 -6.80 -4.91 6.11
CA ILE A 7 -6.24 -4.58 4.81
C ILE A 7 -7.39 -4.35 3.81
N THR A 8 -7.45 -3.15 3.25
CA THR A 8 -8.43 -2.76 2.24
C THR A 8 -7.74 -2.37 0.95
N ALA A 9 -8.32 -2.75 -0.19
CA ALA A 9 -7.86 -2.26 -1.48
C ALA A 9 -8.38 -0.85 -1.72
N GLY A 10 -7.55 0.02 -2.26
CA GLY A 10 -7.94 1.41 -2.53
C GLY A 10 -7.20 2.04 -3.69
N ASN A 11 -7.59 3.28 -3.99
CA ASN A 11 -6.96 4.09 -5.03
C ASN A 11 -5.60 4.63 -4.56
N PRO A 12 -4.65 4.86 -5.49
CA PRO A 12 -3.37 5.48 -5.17
C PRO A 12 -3.56 6.83 -4.45
N LYS A 13 -2.83 7.02 -3.35
CA LYS A 13 -2.92 8.24 -2.51
C LYS A 13 -1.87 9.29 -2.87
N THR A 14 -0.85 8.95 -3.66
CA THR A 14 0.21 9.88 -4.10
C THR A 14 0.41 9.85 -5.61
N LYS A 15 1.06 10.89 -6.15
CA LYS A 15 1.38 10.98 -7.59
C LYS A 15 2.25 9.82 -8.08
N GLU A 16 3.22 9.40 -7.27
CA GLU A 16 4.08 8.24 -7.57
C GLU A 16 3.26 6.96 -7.64
N GLN A 17 2.37 6.74 -6.67
CA GLN A 17 1.48 5.57 -6.66
C GLN A 17 0.58 5.55 -7.90
N TYR A 18 0.10 6.72 -8.32
CA TYR A 18 -0.71 6.85 -9.52
C TYR A 18 0.07 6.50 -10.80
N GLN A 19 1.29 7.03 -10.95
CA GLN A 19 2.15 6.72 -12.10
C GLN A 19 2.48 5.21 -12.16
N LEU A 20 2.77 4.60 -11.02
CA LEU A 20 3.03 3.17 -10.92
C LEU A 20 1.81 2.33 -11.28
N THR A 21 0.61 2.71 -10.80
CA THR A 21 -0.64 2.04 -11.22
C THR A 21 -0.87 2.17 -12.72
N LYS A 22 -0.63 3.34 -13.31
CA LYS A 22 -0.79 3.54 -14.74
C LYS A 22 0.17 2.69 -15.57
N GLN A 23 1.41 2.54 -15.12
CA GLN A 23 2.45 1.81 -15.87
C GLN A 23 2.38 0.29 -15.69
N PHE A 24 1.99 -0.19 -14.51
CA PHE A 24 2.11 -1.61 -14.14
C PHE A 24 0.79 -2.24 -13.67
N ASN A 25 -0.34 -1.52 -13.76
CA ASN A 25 -1.65 -1.98 -13.31
C ASN A 25 -1.69 -2.47 -11.85
N ILE A 26 -1.00 -1.73 -10.96
CA ILE A 26 -0.83 -2.08 -9.55
C ILE A 26 -2.09 -1.77 -8.73
N LYS A 27 -2.49 -2.73 -7.89
CA LYS A 27 -3.55 -2.59 -6.87
C LYS A 27 -2.96 -2.23 -5.51
N TRP A 28 -3.39 -1.12 -4.90
CA TRP A 28 -2.89 -0.66 -3.61
C TRP A 28 -3.68 -1.25 -2.46
N LEU A 29 -2.96 -1.67 -1.41
CA LEU A 29 -3.51 -2.21 -0.18
C LEU A 29 -3.13 -1.28 0.99
N TYR A 30 -4.12 -0.89 1.77
CA TYR A 30 -3.97 -0.02 2.94
C TYR A 30 -4.44 -0.75 4.19
N SER A 31 -3.70 -0.64 5.28
CA SER A 31 -4.14 -1.12 6.59
C SER A 31 -4.56 0.06 7.44
N ASP A 32 -5.68 -0.10 8.14
CA ASP A 32 -6.23 0.88 9.08
C ASP A 32 -5.57 0.76 10.47
N ASP A 33 -4.24 0.61 10.50
CA ASP A 33 -3.54 0.48 11.78
C ASP A 33 -3.44 1.87 12.43
N GLU A 34 -4.47 2.23 13.20
CA GLU A 34 -4.59 3.47 14.00
C GLU A 34 -3.62 3.51 15.19
N LYS A 35 -2.43 2.90 15.06
CA LYS A 35 -1.35 2.98 16.05
C LYS A 35 -0.10 3.58 15.44
N THR A 36 -0.13 4.92 15.42
CA THR A 36 1.00 5.82 15.68
C THR A 36 2.40 5.21 15.60
N GLY A 37 3.18 5.66 14.61
CA GLY A 37 4.63 5.62 14.71
C GLY A 37 5.27 5.23 13.40
N MET A 38 5.95 6.19 12.78
CA MET A 38 6.91 6.05 11.70
C MET A 38 7.58 4.67 11.60
N ARG A 39 7.81 4.25 10.35
CA ARG A 39 8.76 3.21 9.89
C ARG A 39 8.13 1.86 9.55
N ASN A 40 7.50 1.81 8.38
CA ASN A 40 7.86 0.85 7.31
C ASN A 40 6.80 0.86 6.20
N LYS A 41 6.97 1.74 5.21
CA LYS A 41 6.25 1.63 3.93
C LYS A 41 6.92 0.51 3.13
N ARG A 42 6.56 -0.76 3.38
CA ARG A 42 7.00 -1.88 2.54
C ARG A 42 5.98 -2.07 1.41
N THR A 43 6.33 -1.57 0.23
CA THR A 43 5.59 -1.84 -1.01
C THR A 43 5.90 -3.28 -1.43
N PHE A 44 4.92 -4.19 -1.38
CA PHE A 44 5.05 -5.51 -1.99
C PHE A 44 4.64 -5.41 -3.46
N SER A 45 5.60 -5.58 -4.37
CA SER A 45 5.32 -5.83 -5.78
C SER A 45 5.28 -7.34 -6.03
N LEU A 46 4.10 -7.89 -6.35
CA LEU A 46 4.01 -9.23 -6.92
C LEU A 46 4.28 -9.11 -8.42
N ILE A 47 5.45 -9.57 -8.86
CA ILE A 47 5.74 -9.83 -10.28
C ILE A 47 5.32 -11.27 -10.54
N ARG A 48 4.49 -11.49 -11.56
CA ARG A 48 4.18 -12.84 -12.09
C ARG A 48 5.18 -13.19 -13.19
#